data_AF-A0ABD0W8L0-F1
#
_entry.id   AF-A0ABD0W8L0-F1
#
_cell.length_a   1.000
_cell.length_b   1.000
_cell.length_c   1.000
_cell.angle_alpha   90.00
_cell.angle_beta   90.00
_cell.angle_gamma   90.00
#
_symmetry.space_group_name_H-M   'P 1'
#
loop_
_entity.id
_entity.type
_entity.pdbx_description
1 polymer ?
#
loop_
_entity_poly.entity_id
_entity_poly.type
_entity_poly.pdbx_seq_one_letter_code
_entity_poly.pdbx_strand_id
1 'polypeptide(L)'
;MGLLYDGNGTLLESTGIYGKSTVRKVDLQSGKVELSYTMGKSFFGEGLTLFGDRLLQVTWLTKTGFIYDRYNLSKIGRFAHPMNDGWGLATDGKVIFGSDGSSTLYLLDPVTWKARKKTTVKYNDHEISLLNELEYVNGEVLANVWQTDCIARISPDSGSVLSWILLHELRQNLLKLGHTGIDVLNGIAWDEKNKRLFVTGKLWPKLYEIRLRPVTPPYNERHKFSRNYDNKSEKKINYHLEVFRFVIFFVFVTWKFASSHGPIPRFYTFDVVNEFPHDPEAFTEGLLYVGNGTLLESTGLYGKSTVRKVDLQSGKVELSYTMKKYLFGEGLTLFGDRLFQLAFSTRAVFVYDRYNLRKIGKFVHSMTDGWGLATDGKVIFGSDGTSTLYQFDPVTWKAIKKTTVKYNDLEIFNLNELEYVNGEVLANVWETDCIARISPDSGSVLSWILLHELRRNLLKSGHTVS
;
A
#
# COMPACT_ATOMS: atom_id res chain seq x y z
N MET A 1 -19.00 -11.12 -5.59
CA MET A 1 -18.95 -9.71 -6.03
C MET A 1 -17.68 -9.57 -6.84
N GLY A 2 -17.71 -10.10 -8.06
CA GLY A 2 -16.52 -10.20 -8.91
C GLY A 2 -16.01 -8.84 -9.36
N LEU A 3 -14.70 -8.77 -9.55
CA LEU A 3 -13.95 -7.64 -10.07
C LEU A 3 -12.96 -8.20 -11.10
N LEU A 4 -12.71 -7.48 -12.19
CA LEU A 4 -11.76 -7.85 -13.24
C LEU A 4 -11.12 -6.59 -13.82
N TYR A 5 -9.93 -6.70 -14.39
CA TYR A 5 -9.30 -5.65 -15.18
C TYR A 5 -9.46 -5.94 -16.69
N ASP A 6 -10.15 -5.07 -17.43
CA ASP A 6 -10.49 -5.26 -18.86
C ASP A 6 -9.44 -4.61 -19.80
N GLY A 7 -8.34 -4.09 -19.22
CA GLY A 7 -7.32 -3.31 -19.93
C GLY A 7 -7.61 -1.80 -19.92
N ASN A 8 -6.65 -1.00 -20.41
CA ASN A 8 -6.76 0.44 -20.67
C ASN A 8 -7.25 1.36 -19.52
N GLY A 9 -7.36 0.86 -18.29
CA GLY A 9 -7.93 1.60 -17.16
C GLY A 9 -9.40 1.26 -16.87
N THR A 10 -10.00 0.27 -17.53
CA THR A 10 -11.37 -0.18 -17.25
C THR A 10 -11.37 -1.38 -16.31
N LEU A 11 -12.26 -1.35 -15.32
CA LEU A 11 -12.65 -2.47 -14.47
C LEU A 11 -14.05 -2.98 -14.87
N LEU A 12 -14.27 -4.28 -14.73
CA LEU A 12 -15.59 -4.92 -14.78
C LEU A 12 -15.96 -5.41 -13.39
N GLU A 13 -17.18 -5.14 -12.92
CA GLU A 13 -17.62 -5.45 -11.56
C GLU A 13 -19.03 -6.04 -11.51
N SER A 14 -19.26 -6.95 -10.55
CA SER A 14 -20.54 -7.61 -10.26
C SER A 14 -20.97 -7.33 -8.82
N THR A 15 -22.16 -6.75 -8.63
CA THR A 15 -22.66 -6.37 -7.31
C THR A 15 -23.78 -7.29 -6.83
N GLY A 16 -23.81 -7.56 -5.52
CA GLY A 16 -24.72 -8.53 -4.89
C GLY A 16 -25.61 -7.92 -3.82
N ILE A 17 -26.83 -7.55 -4.21
CA ILE A 17 -27.99 -7.25 -3.34
C ILE A 17 -29.28 -7.61 -4.11
N TYR A 18 -30.23 -8.31 -3.49
CA TYR A 18 -31.54 -8.59 -4.12
C TYR A 18 -32.25 -7.29 -4.55
N GLY A 19 -32.82 -7.27 -5.76
CA GLY A 19 -33.47 -6.09 -6.31
C GLY A 19 -32.54 -4.93 -6.75
N LYS A 20 -31.23 -5.01 -6.48
CA LYS A 20 -30.25 -3.96 -6.80
C LYS A 20 -28.96 -4.45 -7.47
N SER A 21 -28.76 -5.77 -7.61
CA SER A 21 -27.57 -6.36 -8.22
C SER A 21 -27.35 -5.87 -9.65
N THR A 22 -26.09 -5.63 -10.02
CA THR A 22 -25.68 -5.15 -11.35
C THR A 22 -24.46 -5.91 -11.87
N VAL A 23 -24.23 -5.82 -13.18
CA VAL A 23 -22.90 -5.91 -13.78
C VAL A 23 -22.57 -4.53 -14.34
N ARG A 24 -21.34 -4.03 -14.13
CA ARG A 24 -20.96 -2.66 -14.50
C ARG A 24 -19.53 -2.52 -14.98
N LYS A 25 -19.29 -1.47 -15.78
CA LYS A 25 -17.97 -0.92 -16.11
C LYS A 25 -17.65 0.24 -15.18
N VAL A 26 -16.42 0.28 -14.69
CA VAL A 26 -15.93 1.30 -13.77
C VAL A 26 -14.56 1.77 -14.26
N ASP A 27 -14.35 3.08 -14.33
CA ASP A 27 -13.01 3.63 -14.55
C ASP A 27 -12.12 3.41 -13.32
N LEU A 28 -10.93 2.85 -13.53
CA LEU A 28 -9.94 2.53 -12.50
C LEU A 28 -9.43 3.78 -11.76
N GLN A 29 -9.34 4.93 -12.44
CA GLN A 29 -8.73 6.12 -11.84
C GLN A 29 -9.72 6.94 -10.98
N SER A 30 -10.98 7.07 -11.41
CA SER A 30 -12.01 7.87 -10.74
C SER A 30 -13.05 7.05 -9.96
N GLY A 31 -13.12 5.73 -10.17
CA GLY A 31 -14.19 4.89 -9.61
C GLY A 31 -15.58 5.16 -10.22
N LYS A 32 -15.66 5.95 -11.30
CA LYS A 32 -16.92 6.31 -11.95
C LYS A 32 -17.50 5.10 -12.68
N VAL A 33 -18.78 4.80 -12.41
CA VAL A 33 -19.54 3.83 -13.20
C VAL A 33 -19.86 4.43 -14.57
N GLU A 34 -19.35 3.81 -15.63
CA GLU A 34 -19.54 4.26 -17.01
C GLU A 34 -20.76 3.62 -17.68
N LEU A 35 -21.00 2.35 -17.39
CA LEU A 35 -22.08 1.54 -17.94
C LEU A 35 -22.53 0.49 -16.92
N SER A 36 -23.82 0.19 -16.87
CA SER A 36 -24.36 -0.77 -15.89
C SER A 36 -25.61 -1.47 -16.43
N TYR A 37 -25.69 -2.79 -16.23
CA TYR A 37 -26.87 -3.61 -16.44
C TYR A 37 -27.44 -4.08 -15.11
N THR A 38 -28.72 -3.81 -14.85
CA THR A 38 -29.40 -4.20 -13.60
C THR A 38 -30.03 -5.59 -13.72
N MET A 39 -29.71 -6.46 -12.78
CA MET A 39 -30.22 -7.83 -12.71
C MET A 39 -31.70 -7.88 -12.33
N GLY A 40 -32.42 -8.91 -12.79
CA GLY A 40 -33.81 -9.16 -12.39
C GLY A 40 -33.94 -9.37 -10.88
N LYS A 41 -34.95 -8.74 -10.26
CA LYS A 41 -35.02 -8.52 -8.80
C LYS A 41 -34.91 -9.78 -7.92
N SER A 42 -35.34 -10.94 -8.43
CA SER A 42 -35.31 -12.24 -7.76
C SER A 42 -33.92 -12.88 -7.64
N PHE A 43 -32.89 -12.27 -8.21
CA PHE A 43 -31.52 -12.79 -8.20
C PHE A 43 -30.57 -11.86 -7.43
N PHE A 44 -29.49 -12.45 -6.95
CA PHE A 44 -28.38 -11.80 -6.26
C PHE A 44 -27.10 -12.16 -7.02
N GLY A 45 -26.38 -11.18 -7.56
CA GLY A 45 -25.16 -11.42 -8.34
C GLY A 45 -23.94 -11.61 -7.44
N GLU A 46 -23.08 -12.59 -7.72
CA GLU A 46 -21.81 -12.75 -7.01
C GLU A 46 -20.61 -12.75 -7.97
N GLY A 47 -19.98 -13.89 -8.22
CA GLY A 47 -18.71 -13.95 -8.95
C GLY A 47 -18.81 -13.63 -10.43
N LEU A 48 -17.71 -13.10 -10.99
CA LEU A 48 -17.63 -12.57 -12.35
C LEU A 48 -16.31 -12.98 -13.02
N THR A 49 -16.33 -13.47 -14.27
CA THR A 49 -15.10 -13.69 -15.05
C THR A 49 -15.31 -13.43 -16.55
N LEU A 50 -14.24 -13.06 -17.27
CA LEU A 50 -14.28 -12.71 -18.69
C LEU A 50 -13.69 -13.85 -19.54
N PHE A 51 -14.52 -14.52 -20.32
CA PHE A 51 -14.12 -15.63 -21.18
C PHE A 51 -14.25 -15.26 -22.66
N GLY A 52 -13.12 -14.92 -23.29
CA GLY A 52 -13.11 -14.26 -24.60
C GLY A 52 -13.92 -12.96 -24.51
N ASP A 53 -14.85 -12.74 -25.44
CA ASP A 53 -15.69 -11.53 -25.43
C ASP A 53 -16.97 -11.63 -24.57
N ARG A 54 -17.08 -12.70 -23.75
CA ARG A 54 -18.27 -12.99 -22.93
C ARG A 54 -17.97 -12.82 -21.44
N LEU A 55 -18.73 -11.94 -20.80
CA LEU A 55 -18.66 -11.72 -19.37
C LEU A 55 -19.66 -12.67 -18.66
N LEU A 56 -19.14 -13.49 -17.74
CA LEU A 56 -19.85 -14.59 -17.09
C LEU A 56 -20.07 -14.26 -15.62
N GLN A 57 -21.31 -14.36 -15.13
CA GLN A 57 -21.67 -14.05 -13.75
C GLN A 57 -22.44 -15.22 -13.11
N VAL A 58 -22.13 -15.60 -11.88
CA VAL A 58 -22.95 -16.53 -11.07
C VAL A 58 -23.92 -15.79 -10.14
N THR A 59 -24.94 -16.50 -9.65
CA THR A 59 -25.91 -15.95 -8.69
C THR A 59 -25.97 -16.76 -7.41
N TRP A 60 -26.14 -16.06 -6.29
CA TRP A 60 -26.21 -16.66 -4.95
C TRP A 60 -27.56 -17.35 -4.69
N LEU A 61 -27.51 -18.44 -3.91
CA LEU A 61 -28.59 -19.40 -3.62
C LEU A 61 -29.24 -20.04 -4.86
N THR A 62 -28.60 -20.00 -6.03
CA THR A 62 -29.09 -20.69 -7.22
C THR A 62 -27.98 -21.39 -8.00
N LYS A 63 -28.35 -22.34 -8.86
CA LYS A 63 -27.42 -23.01 -9.78
C LYS A 63 -27.38 -22.34 -11.16
N THR A 64 -27.66 -21.04 -11.20
CA THR A 64 -27.84 -20.23 -12.42
C THR A 64 -26.73 -19.19 -12.55
N GLY A 65 -26.16 -19.09 -13.74
CA GLY A 65 -25.35 -17.96 -14.16
C GLY A 65 -25.92 -17.23 -15.37
N PHE A 66 -25.41 -16.03 -15.63
CA PHE A 66 -25.78 -15.18 -16.77
C PHE A 66 -24.56 -14.84 -17.62
N ILE A 67 -24.81 -14.63 -18.91
CA ILE A 67 -23.80 -14.30 -19.91
C ILE A 67 -24.15 -12.93 -20.46
N TYR A 68 -23.16 -12.03 -20.50
CA TYR A 68 -23.26 -10.68 -21.03
C TYR A 68 -22.21 -10.43 -22.10
N ASP A 69 -22.52 -9.52 -23.02
CA ASP A 69 -21.53 -8.93 -23.94
C ASP A 69 -20.58 -8.02 -23.15
N ARG A 70 -19.25 -8.17 -23.32
CA ARG A 70 -18.28 -7.36 -22.55
C ARG A 70 -18.28 -5.87 -22.90
N TYR A 71 -18.74 -5.49 -24.08
CA TYR A 71 -18.65 -4.11 -24.58
C TYR A 71 -19.81 -3.27 -24.08
N ASN A 72 -21.04 -3.76 -24.26
CA ASN A 72 -22.29 -3.06 -23.96
C ASN A 72 -23.07 -3.63 -22.75
N LEU A 73 -22.57 -4.68 -22.09
CA LEU A 73 -23.20 -5.35 -20.94
C LEU A 73 -24.62 -5.88 -21.18
N SER A 74 -25.08 -5.99 -22.44
CA SER A 74 -26.36 -6.61 -22.74
C SER A 74 -26.33 -8.10 -22.39
N LYS A 75 -27.44 -8.58 -21.83
CA LYS A 75 -27.58 -9.96 -21.38
C LYS A 75 -27.87 -10.89 -22.56
N ILE A 76 -26.83 -11.54 -23.06
CA ILE A 76 -26.90 -12.46 -24.21
C ILE A 76 -27.33 -13.89 -23.83
N GLY A 77 -27.32 -14.28 -22.54
CA GLY A 77 -27.72 -15.63 -22.16
C GLY A 77 -27.83 -15.95 -20.67
N ARG A 78 -28.10 -17.24 -20.41
CA ARG A 78 -28.04 -17.88 -19.09
C ARG A 78 -27.36 -19.25 -19.20
N PHE A 79 -26.75 -19.72 -18.12
CA PHE A 79 -26.23 -21.08 -18.00
C PHE A 79 -26.64 -21.69 -16.65
N ALA A 80 -26.50 -23.01 -16.53
CA ALA A 80 -26.69 -23.74 -15.28
C ALA A 80 -25.41 -24.49 -14.91
N HIS A 81 -25.03 -24.51 -13.64
CA HIS A 81 -23.77 -25.09 -13.17
C HIS A 81 -23.98 -26.22 -12.13
N PRO A 82 -23.08 -27.23 -12.07
CA PRO A 82 -23.19 -28.37 -11.15
C PRO A 82 -22.72 -28.06 -9.72
N MET A 83 -22.26 -26.83 -9.46
CA MET A 83 -21.87 -26.36 -8.12
C MET A 83 -23.08 -26.30 -7.19
N ASN A 84 -22.89 -26.24 -5.87
CA ASN A 84 -24.02 -26.21 -4.93
C ASN A 84 -24.71 -24.84 -4.84
N ASP A 85 -23.92 -23.80 -5.02
CA ASP A 85 -24.25 -22.37 -4.98
C ASP A 85 -23.35 -21.65 -6.01
N GLY A 86 -23.48 -20.33 -6.17
CA GLY A 86 -22.66 -19.52 -7.07
C GLY A 86 -21.95 -18.38 -6.34
N TRP A 87 -20.68 -18.58 -5.96
CA TRP A 87 -19.91 -17.61 -5.15
C TRP A 87 -18.86 -16.87 -5.99
N GLY A 88 -17.94 -17.58 -6.64
CA GLY A 88 -16.83 -16.98 -7.39
C GLY A 88 -16.58 -17.65 -8.75
N LEU A 89 -15.98 -16.90 -9.69
CA LEU A 89 -15.53 -17.39 -11.00
C LEU A 89 -14.15 -16.83 -11.36
N ALA A 90 -13.29 -17.62 -12.00
CA ALA A 90 -12.05 -17.17 -12.64
C ALA A 90 -11.76 -17.97 -13.92
N THR A 91 -10.75 -17.62 -14.73
CA THR A 91 -10.41 -18.39 -15.94
C THR A 91 -8.94 -18.28 -16.36
N ASP A 92 -8.38 -19.35 -16.94
CA ASP A 92 -7.08 -19.34 -17.64
C ASP A 92 -7.22 -19.03 -19.15
N GLY A 93 -8.42 -18.62 -19.60
CA GLY A 93 -8.79 -18.48 -21.01
C GLY A 93 -9.18 -19.79 -21.71
N LYS A 94 -9.15 -20.95 -21.03
CA LYS A 94 -9.49 -22.27 -21.60
C LYS A 94 -10.58 -23.01 -20.81
N VAL A 95 -10.61 -22.83 -19.49
CA VAL A 95 -11.60 -23.40 -18.56
C VAL A 95 -12.05 -22.35 -17.56
N ILE A 96 -13.22 -22.56 -16.96
CA ILE A 96 -13.74 -21.69 -15.90
C ILE A 96 -13.50 -22.36 -14.54
N PHE A 97 -12.78 -21.69 -13.67
CA PHE A 97 -12.71 -22.03 -12.25
C PHE A 97 -13.96 -21.49 -11.55
N GLY A 98 -14.58 -22.27 -10.67
CA GLY A 98 -15.78 -21.85 -9.95
C GLY A 98 -15.79 -22.29 -8.48
N SER A 99 -16.44 -21.50 -7.64
CA SER A 99 -16.67 -21.78 -6.22
C SER A 99 -18.16 -21.71 -5.83
N ASP A 100 -18.55 -22.53 -4.87
CA ASP A 100 -19.84 -22.53 -4.17
C ASP A 100 -19.71 -22.29 -2.65
N GLY A 101 -18.59 -21.72 -2.20
CA GLY A 101 -18.33 -21.49 -0.76
C GLY A 101 -18.00 -22.75 0.03
N SER A 102 -18.03 -23.94 -0.58
CA SER A 102 -17.46 -25.16 0.03
C SER A 102 -15.92 -25.18 -0.10
N SER A 103 -15.31 -26.30 0.28
CA SER A 103 -13.91 -26.60 -0.01
C SER A 103 -13.66 -27.05 -1.46
N THR A 104 -14.67 -27.07 -2.33
CA THR A 104 -14.52 -27.58 -3.71
C THR A 104 -14.23 -26.47 -4.70
N LEU A 105 -13.05 -26.51 -5.32
CA LEU A 105 -12.78 -25.78 -6.56
C LEU A 105 -13.29 -26.59 -7.75
N TYR A 106 -14.15 -26.00 -8.56
CA TYR A 106 -14.73 -26.63 -9.75
C TYR A 106 -13.97 -26.23 -11.01
N LEU A 107 -13.66 -27.20 -11.86
CA LEU A 107 -13.13 -26.96 -13.21
C LEU A 107 -14.27 -27.16 -14.23
N LEU A 108 -14.92 -26.07 -14.62
CA LEU A 108 -16.07 -26.07 -15.50
C LEU A 108 -15.67 -25.92 -16.98
N ASP A 109 -16.40 -26.64 -17.82
CA ASP A 109 -16.35 -26.54 -19.28
C ASP A 109 -17.07 -25.25 -19.75
N PRO A 110 -16.42 -24.33 -20.49
CA PRO A 110 -17.00 -23.02 -20.85
C PRO A 110 -18.12 -23.07 -21.91
N VAL A 111 -18.44 -24.26 -22.45
CA VAL A 111 -19.49 -24.43 -23.47
C VAL A 111 -20.68 -25.22 -22.91
N THR A 112 -20.39 -26.31 -22.20
CA THR A 112 -21.39 -27.23 -21.65
C THR A 112 -21.69 -27.02 -20.17
N TRP A 113 -20.89 -26.20 -19.47
CA TRP A 113 -21.00 -25.84 -18.04
C TRP A 113 -20.88 -27.01 -17.06
N LYS A 114 -20.55 -28.21 -17.56
CA LYS A 114 -20.28 -29.40 -16.76
C LYS A 114 -18.92 -29.29 -16.07
N ALA A 115 -18.82 -29.83 -14.86
CA ALA A 115 -17.55 -29.96 -14.15
C ALA A 115 -16.73 -31.08 -14.80
N ARG A 116 -15.64 -30.72 -15.48
CA ARG A 116 -14.61 -31.65 -15.98
C ARG A 116 -13.82 -32.26 -14.82
N LYS A 117 -13.63 -31.50 -13.74
CA LYS A 117 -12.92 -31.89 -12.51
C LYS A 117 -13.55 -31.17 -11.32
N LYS A 118 -13.48 -31.79 -10.15
CA LYS A 118 -13.67 -31.15 -8.84
C LYS A 118 -12.39 -31.39 -8.05
N THR A 119 -11.91 -30.40 -7.31
CA THR A 119 -10.67 -30.52 -6.54
C THR A 119 -10.87 -29.90 -5.16
N THR A 120 -10.69 -30.70 -4.11
CA THR A 120 -10.82 -30.25 -2.73
C THR A 120 -9.63 -29.38 -2.36
N VAL A 121 -9.89 -28.15 -1.96
CA VAL A 121 -8.88 -27.17 -1.59
C VAL A 121 -8.39 -27.44 -0.17
N LYS A 122 -7.07 -27.64 -0.01
CA LYS A 122 -6.45 -28.08 1.25
C LYS A 122 -5.20 -27.31 1.61
N TYR A 123 -5.00 -27.12 2.92
CA TYR A 123 -3.82 -26.48 3.51
C TYR A 123 -3.34 -27.30 4.71
N ASN A 124 -2.19 -27.97 4.59
CA ASN A 124 -1.72 -28.99 5.53
C ASN A 124 -2.82 -30.02 5.87
N ASP A 125 -3.35 -30.68 4.82
CA ASP A 125 -4.43 -31.69 4.82
C ASP A 125 -5.83 -31.26 5.30
N HIS A 126 -5.93 -30.16 6.05
CA HIS A 126 -7.20 -29.51 6.40
C HIS A 126 -7.85 -28.88 5.18
N GLU A 127 -9.17 -29.02 5.06
CA GLU A 127 -9.94 -28.40 3.98
C GLU A 127 -10.20 -26.92 4.24
N ILE A 128 -10.05 -26.10 3.20
CA ILE A 128 -10.33 -24.67 3.23
C ILE A 128 -11.62 -24.40 2.47
N SER A 129 -12.69 -24.19 3.23
CA SER A 129 -14.00 -23.76 2.73
C SER A 129 -14.14 -22.23 2.77
N LEU A 130 -15.34 -21.72 2.49
CA LEU A 130 -15.69 -20.30 2.42
C LEU A 130 -14.92 -19.54 1.32
N LEU A 131 -14.45 -20.27 0.30
CA LEU A 131 -13.86 -19.72 -0.92
C LEU A 131 -14.90 -18.87 -1.64
N ASN A 132 -14.73 -17.55 -1.65
CA ASN A 132 -15.71 -16.62 -2.22
C ASN A 132 -15.29 -16.17 -3.61
N GLU A 133 -14.84 -14.93 -3.77
CA GLU A 133 -14.35 -14.44 -5.04
C GLU A 133 -13.09 -15.17 -5.50
N LEU A 134 -12.93 -15.30 -6.82
CA LEU A 134 -11.79 -15.92 -7.45
C LEU A 134 -11.15 -14.94 -8.46
N GLU A 135 -9.84 -15.03 -8.66
CA GLU A 135 -9.12 -14.43 -9.80
C GLU A 135 -7.98 -15.37 -10.22
N TYR A 136 -7.62 -15.39 -11.50
CA TYR A 136 -6.55 -16.25 -12.02
C TYR A 136 -5.27 -15.46 -12.28
N VAL A 137 -4.17 -15.82 -11.60
CA VAL A 137 -2.92 -15.05 -11.57
C VAL A 137 -1.73 -15.96 -11.83
N ASN A 138 -1.09 -15.80 -13.00
CA ASN A 138 0.17 -16.44 -13.41
C ASN A 138 0.25 -17.98 -13.17
N GLY A 139 -0.87 -18.71 -13.30
CA GLY A 139 -0.94 -20.17 -13.09
C GLY A 139 -1.74 -20.62 -11.87
N GLU A 140 -2.13 -19.70 -11.00
CA GLU A 140 -2.79 -19.99 -9.72
C GLU A 140 -4.19 -19.38 -9.67
N VAL A 141 -5.08 -19.99 -8.87
CA VAL A 141 -6.36 -19.38 -8.51
C VAL A 141 -6.18 -18.68 -7.16
N LEU A 142 -6.33 -17.36 -7.13
CA LEU A 142 -6.48 -16.61 -5.89
C LEU A 142 -7.95 -16.69 -5.48
N ALA A 143 -8.21 -16.89 -4.19
CA ALA A 143 -9.56 -16.99 -3.63
C ALA A 143 -9.69 -16.25 -2.31
N ASN A 144 -10.63 -15.31 -2.17
CA ASN A 144 -10.95 -14.73 -0.85
C ASN A 144 -11.57 -15.79 0.04
N VAL A 145 -11.19 -15.85 1.32
CA VAL A 145 -11.88 -16.68 2.31
C VAL A 145 -12.84 -15.81 3.10
N TRP A 146 -14.14 -16.03 2.90
CA TRP A 146 -15.21 -15.19 3.46
C TRP A 146 -15.16 -15.13 4.99
N GLN A 147 -15.56 -13.98 5.54
CA GLN A 147 -15.38 -13.58 6.95
C GLN A 147 -13.91 -13.49 7.42
N THR A 148 -12.94 -13.56 6.51
CA THR A 148 -11.53 -13.25 6.77
C THR A 148 -11.03 -12.19 5.80
N ASP A 149 -10.02 -11.44 6.22
CA ASP A 149 -9.31 -10.49 5.36
C ASP A 149 -8.07 -11.16 4.74
N CYS A 150 -8.28 -12.37 4.18
CA CYS A 150 -7.24 -13.23 3.61
C CYS A 150 -7.61 -13.74 2.21
N ILE A 151 -6.61 -13.91 1.35
CA ILE A 151 -6.72 -14.57 0.05
C ILE A 151 -5.87 -15.84 0.07
N ALA A 152 -6.44 -17.00 -0.26
CA ALA A 152 -5.70 -18.23 -0.52
C ALA A 152 -5.17 -18.23 -1.97
N ARG A 153 -3.90 -18.53 -2.18
CA ARG A 153 -3.29 -18.83 -3.48
C ARG A 153 -3.30 -20.34 -3.69
N ILE A 154 -4.09 -20.82 -4.64
CA ILE A 154 -4.44 -22.24 -4.80
C ILE A 154 -3.85 -22.77 -6.12
N SER A 155 -3.21 -23.94 -6.06
CA SER A 155 -2.91 -24.72 -7.27
C SER A 155 -4.22 -25.31 -7.82
N PRO A 156 -4.63 -24.97 -9.06
CA PRO A 156 -5.82 -25.57 -9.67
C PRO A 156 -5.68 -27.08 -9.93
N ASP A 157 -4.44 -27.58 -10.01
CA ASP A 157 -4.17 -28.98 -10.30
C ASP A 157 -4.25 -29.89 -9.08
N SER A 158 -3.72 -29.48 -7.93
CA SER A 158 -3.76 -30.28 -6.71
C SER A 158 -4.82 -29.85 -5.69
N GLY A 159 -5.35 -28.62 -5.81
CA GLY A 159 -6.14 -27.99 -4.75
C GLY A 159 -5.31 -27.52 -3.56
N SER A 160 -3.99 -27.71 -3.57
CA SER A 160 -3.13 -27.26 -2.48
C SER A 160 -3.14 -25.73 -2.42
N VAL A 161 -3.48 -25.17 -1.25
CA VAL A 161 -3.19 -23.77 -0.94
C VAL A 161 -1.68 -23.64 -0.81
N LEU A 162 -1.06 -23.04 -1.82
CA LEU A 162 0.37 -22.80 -1.92
C LEU A 162 0.82 -21.75 -0.92
N SER A 163 0.00 -20.72 -0.73
CA SER A 163 0.23 -19.64 0.24
C SER A 163 -1.04 -18.84 0.53
N TRP A 164 -0.97 -17.96 1.53
CA TRP A 164 -1.98 -16.99 1.93
C TRP A 164 -1.47 -15.57 1.67
N ILE A 165 -2.35 -14.65 1.33
CA ILE A 165 -2.08 -13.20 1.35
C ILE A 165 -2.92 -12.62 2.49
N LEU A 166 -2.28 -11.88 3.40
CA LEU A 166 -2.92 -11.25 4.56
C LEU A 166 -3.19 -9.77 4.26
N LEU A 167 -4.46 -9.36 4.31
CA LEU A 167 -4.92 -8.02 3.94
C LEU A 167 -5.74 -7.34 5.06
N HIS A 168 -5.73 -7.89 6.27
CA HIS A 168 -6.49 -7.39 7.42
C HIS A 168 -6.19 -5.92 7.76
N GLU A 169 -4.97 -5.45 7.51
CA GLU A 169 -4.60 -4.05 7.70
C GLU A 169 -5.44 -3.10 6.82
N LEU A 170 -5.77 -3.48 5.58
CA LEU A 170 -6.58 -2.66 4.68
C LEU A 170 -7.98 -2.43 5.25
N ARG A 171 -8.67 -3.50 5.67
CA ARG A 171 -10.02 -3.39 6.24
C ARG A 171 -10.01 -2.70 7.59
N GLN A 172 -9.05 -3.06 8.45
CA GLN A 172 -8.91 -2.40 9.74
C GLN A 172 -8.61 -0.90 9.59
N ASN A 173 -7.84 -0.47 8.59
CA ASN A 173 -7.53 0.95 8.38
C ASN A 173 -8.76 1.71 7.85
N LEU A 174 -9.58 1.10 6.99
CA LEU A 174 -10.89 1.65 6.62
C LEU A 174 -11.83 1.79 7.84
N LEU A 175 -11.89 0.79 8.74
CA LEU A 175 -12.66 0.89 10.00
C LEU A 175 -12.10 1.99 10.92
N LYS A 176 -10.77 2.09 11.08
CA LYS A 176 -10.08 3.16 11.84
C LYS A 176 -10.25 4.57 11.22
N LEU A 177 -10.70 4.66 9.97
CA LEU A 177 -11.07 5.90 9.27
C LEU A 177 -12.58 6.21 9.38
N GLY A 178 -13.33 5.46 10.18
CA GLY A 178 -14.76 5.68 10.42
C GLY A 178 -15.69 5.11 9.35
N HIS A 179 -15.19 4.33 8.39
CA HIS A 179 -16.01 3.66 7.38
C HIS A 179 -16.71 2.42 7.97
N THR A 180 -17.66 2.61 8.89
CA THR A 180 -18.39 1.54 9.58
C THR A 180 -19.42 0.82 8.71
N GLY A 181 -19.77 1.38 7.54
CA GLY A 181 -20.66 0.77 6.56
C GLY A 181 -20.01 -0.23 5.60
N ILE A 182 -18.74 -0.60 5.82
CA ILE A 182 -18.02 -1.59 4.99
C ILE A 182 -18.24 -3.01 5.50
N ASP A 183 -18.20 -3.97 4.57
CA ASP A 183 -18.28 -5.40 4.85
C ASP A 183 -16.92 -6.08 4.54
N VAL A 184 -16.86 -7.40 4.41
CA VAL A 184 -15.67 -8.22 4.18
C VAL A 184 -14.85 -7.86 2.92
N LEU A 185 -13.55 -8.15 2.96
CA LEU A 185 -12.68 -8.24 1.78
C LEU A 185 -13.31 -9.15 0.70
N ASN A 186 -13.24 -8.77 -0.58
CA ASN A 186 -13.79 -9.59 -1.67
C ASN A 186 -13.25 -9.35 -3.08
N GLY A 187 -13.07 -8.11 -3.53
CA GLY A 187 -12.66 -7.87 -4.92
C GLY A 187 -11.18 -8.18 -5.11
N ILE A 188 -10.84 -8.95 -6.14
CA ILE A 188 -9.48 -9.13 -6.67
C ILE A 188 -9.54 -8.85 -8.17
N ALA A 189 -8.54 -8.17 -8.75
CA ALA A 189 -8.38 -8.09 -10.20
C ALA A 189 -6.91 -8.07 -10.61
N TRP A 190 -6.59 -8.68 -11.75
CA TRP A 190 -5.22 -8.85 -12.23
C TRP A 190 -4.94 -8.16 -13.58
N ASP A 191 -4.00 -7.21 -13.59
CA ASP A 191 -3.42 -6.65 -14.81
C ASP A 191 -2.21 -7.50 -15.23
N GLU A 192 -2.46 -8.50 -16.09
CA GLU A 192 -1.42 -9.41 -16.55
C GLU A 192 -0.30 -8.68 -17.33
N LYS A 193 -0.64 -7.61 -18.05
CA LYS A 193 0.29 -6.88 -18.92
C LYS A 193 1.34 -6.13 -18.11
N ASN A 194 0.91 -5.40 -17.08
CA ASN A 194 1.79 -4.59 -16.24
C ASN A 194 2.15 -5.27 -14.90
N LYS A 195 1.64 -6.49 -14.66
CA LYS A 195 1.84 -7.33 -13.46
C LYS A 195 1.38 -6.65 -12.16
N ARG A 196 0.20 -6.01 -12.20
CA ARG A 196 -0.39 -5.26 -11.07
C ARG A 196 -1.59 -6.01 -10.50
N LEU A 197 -1.64 -6.15 -9.17
CA LEU A 197 -2.70 -6.85 -8.45
C LEU A 197 -3.54 -5.83 -7.68
N PHE A 198 -4.85 -5.81 -7.93
CA PHE A 198 -5.79 -4.91 -7.27
C PHE A 198 -6.70 -5.65 -6.29
N VAL A 199 -6.99 -5.05 -5.15
CA VAL A 199 -7.86 -5.63 -4.10
C VAL A 199 -8.82 -4.61 -3.46
N THR A 200 -10.01 -5.07 -3.10
CA THR A 200 -11.06 -4.30 -2.39
C THR A 200 -12.04 -5.22 -1.66
N GLY A 201 -13.15 -4.70 -1.14
CA GLY A 201 -14.17 -5.48 -0.44
C GLY A 201 -15.59 -4.94 -0.58
N LYS A 202 -16.55 -5.70 -0.05
CA LYS A 202 -17.97 -5.37 -0.16
C LYS A 202 -18.23 -4.02 0.54
N LEU A 203 -18.77 -3.07 -0.21
CA LEU A 203 -19.02 -1.67 0.21
C LEU A 203 -17.77 -0.84 0.58
N TRP A 204 -16.55 -1.26 0.21
CA TRP A 204 -15.33 -0.48 0.51
C TRP A 204 -15.25 0.80 -0.35
N PRO A 205 -14.81 1.94 0.21
CA PRO A 205 -14.62 3.19 -0.54
C PRO A 205 -13.25 3.28 -1.25
N LYS A 206 -12.45 2.22 -1.25
CA LYS A 206 -11.08 2.19 -1.82
C LYS A 206 -10.81 0.89 -2.57
N LEU A 207 -10.08 1.02 -3.67
CA LEU A 207 -9.35 -0.06 -4.35
C LEU A 207 -7.85 0.15 -4.07
N TYR A 208 -7.11 -0.93 -3.86
CA TYR A 208 -5.67 -0.87 -3.57
C TYR A 208 -4.89 -1.64 -4.63
N GLU A 209 -3.89 -1.02 -5.25
CA GLU A 209 -2.82 -1.75 -5.95
C GLU A 209 -1.83 -2.26 -4.89
N ILE A 210 -1.54 -3.56 -4.88
CA ILE A 210 -0.67 -4.19 -3.88
C ILE A 210 0.51 -4.93 -4.50
N ARG A 211 1.69 -4.78 -3.90
CA ARG A 211 2.87 -5.62 -4.18
C ARG A 211 3.03 -6.65 -3.07
N LEU A 212 2.89 -7.92 -3.41
CA LEU A 212 3.00 -9.02 -2.45
C LEU A 212 4.45 -9.20 -1.99
N ARG A 213 4.72 -9.04 -0.68
CA ARG A 213 5.99 -9.44 -0.06
C ARG A 213 5.79 -10.72 0.75
N PRO A 214 6.69 -11.72 0.61
CA PRO A 214 6.78 -12.84 1.54
C PRO A 214 6.80 -12.41 3.02
N VAL A 215 5.88 -12.92 3.84
CA VAL A 215 6.09 -12.91 5.28
C VAL A 215 7.17 -13.95 5.59
N THR A 216 8.42 -13.50 5.65
CA THR A 216 9.46 -14.22 6.38
C THR A 216 9.13 -14.02 7.86
N PRO A 217 8.65 -15.04 8.59
CA PRO A 217 8.25 -14.84 9.98
C PRO A 217 9.49 -14.61 10.85
N PRO A 218 9.39 -13.84 11.94
CA PRO A 218 10.48 -13.79 12.91
C PRO A 218 10.78 -15.20 13.43
N TYR A 219 12.07 -15.53 13.51
CA TYR A 219 12.53 -16.79 14.08
C TYR A 219 12.07 -16.89 15.54
N ASN A 220 11.57 -18.07 15.94
CA ASN A 220 10.75 -18.23 17.14
C ASN A 220 11.41 -17.69 18.44
N GLU A 221 10.79 -16.71 19.08
CA GLU A 221 10.69 -16.71 20.55
C GLU A 221 9.43 -17.50 20.96
N ARG A 222 9.62 -18.80 21.17
CA ARG A 222 8.72 -19.59 22.02
C ARG A 222 9.41 -19.78 23.37
N HIS A 223 8.62 -19.80 24.44
CA HIS A 223 9.01 -20.15 25.82
C HIS A 223 9.81 -19.11 26.63
N LYS A 224 9.12 -18.01 26.99
CA LYS A 224 9.21 -17.44 28.35
C LYS A 224 7.87 -16.84 28.80
N PHE A 225 6.94 -17.72 29.19
CA PHE A 225 5.92 -17.54 30.25
C PHE A 225 4.92 -18.69 30.18
N SER A 226 4.92 -19.58 31.18
CA SER A 226 3.94 -20.66 31.30
C SER A 226 3.96 -21.23 32.73
N ARG A 227 2.85 -21.06 33.44
CA ARG A 227 2.53 -21.63 34.77
C ARG A 227 3.41 -21.08 35.93
N ASN A 228 2.91 -20.97 37.16
CA ASN A 228 1.59 -21.33 37.72
C ASN A 228 0.75 -20.05 37.99
N TYR A 229 -0.55 -20.07 38.29
CA TYR A 229 -1.41 -21.17 38.77
C TYR A 229 -2.75 -21.26 38.02
N ASP A 230 -3.41 -22.40 38.18
CA ASP A 230 -4.50 -22.90 37.32
C ASP A 230 -5.92 -22.77 37.91
N ASN A 231 -6.91 -22.87 37.01
CA ASN A 231 -8.30 -23.31 37.25
C ASN A 231 -9.18 -22.62 38.32
N LYS A 232 -10.25 -21.93 37.85
CA LYS A 232 -11.63 -22.49 37.90
C LYS A 232 -12.67 -21.66 37.13
N SER A 233 -13.86 -22.25 36.98
CA SER A 233 -15.12 -21.67 36.48
C SER A 233 -15.07 -21.03 35.09
N GLU A 234 -15.27 -21.88 34.09
CA GLU A 234 -15.74 -21.50 32.76
C GLU A 234 -17.09 -20.75 32.85
N LYS A 235 -17.14 -19.51 32.34
CA LYS A 235 -18.29 -18.94 31.59
C LYS A 235 -17.95 -17.55 31.01
N LYS A 236 -17.10 -17.55 29.99
CA LYS A 236 -17.13 -16.48 28.97
C LYS A 236 -18.36 -16.68 28.07
N ILE A 237 -18.88 -15.59 27.50
CA ILE A 237 -19.21 -15.37 26.07
C ILE A 237 -20.17 -14.18 25.92
N ASN A 238 -20.06 -13.49 24.78
CA ASN A 238 -20.65 -12.22 24.30
C ASN A 238 -19.62 -11.08 24.38
N TYR A 239 -18.98 -10.62 23.28
CA TYR A 239 -19.54 -9.96 22.09
C TYR A 239 -20.42 -8.76 22.48
N HIS A 240 -20.15 -7.52 22.04
CA HIS A 240 -19.34 -7.02 20.90
C HIS A 240 -18.17 -6.13 21.42
N LEU A 241 -17.07 -5.83 20.71
CA LEU A 241 -16.89 -5.36 19.32
C LEU A 241 -15.62 -5.93 18.61
N GLU A 242 -15.59 -5.85 17.26
CA GLU A 242 -14.48 -5.86 16.26
C GLU A 242 -13.42 -7.01 16.12
N VAL A 243 -12.92 -7.22 14.88
CA VAL A 243 -12.46 -8.51 14.24
C VAL A 243 -11.39 -8.24 13.14
N PHE A 244 -10.36 -9.03 12.71
CA PHE A 244 -9.61 -10.30 12.98
C PHE A 244 -8.32 -10.31 12.06
N ARG A 245 -7.42 -11.32 11.80
CA ARG A 245 -6.79 -12.52 12.47
C ARG A 245 -5.53 -13.01 11.68
N PHE A 246 -4.55 -13.63 12.38
CA PHE A 246 -3.58 -14.71 11.97
C PHE A 246 -2.50 -14.42 10.86
N VAL A 247 -1.30 -15.06 10.71
CA VAL A 247 -0.51 -16.19 11.34
C VAL A 247 -0.54 -17.58 10.59
N ILE A 248 0.55 -18.33 10.27
CA ILE A 248 2.03 -18.12 10.13
C ILE A 248 2.78 -19.35 9.49
N PHE A 249 3.99 -19.18 8.89
CA PHE A 249 5.08 -20.18 8.58
C PHE A 249 5.01 -21.25 7.44
N PHE A 250 6.14 -21.58 6.74
CA PHE A 250 6.36 -22.74 5.79
C PHE A 250 7.37 -23.82 6.31
N VAL A 251 7.53 -24.94 5.58
CA VAL A 251 8.38 -26.14 5.87
C VAL A 251 9.18 -26.69 4.64
N PHE A 252 10.51 -26.84 4.80
CA PHE A 252 11.47 -27.81 4.18
C PHE A 252 11.63 -27.98 2.64
N VAL A 253 12.59 -28.83 2.24
CA VAL A 253 13.46 -28.68 1.05
C VAL A 253 13.81 -30.03 0.36
N THR A 254 13.60 -30.13 -0.96
CA THR A 254 14.22 -31.12 -1.89
C THR A 254 14.46 -30.42 -3.25
N TRP A 255 15.72 -30.19 -3.65
CA TRP A 255 16.09 -28.93 -4.32
C TRP A 255 17.51 -28.96 -4.97
N LYS A 256 17.90 -28.12 -5.93
CA LYS A 256 17.23 -26.96 -6.59
C LYS A 256 17.39 -27.00 -8.14
N PHE A 257 16.37 -27.46 -8.86
CA PHE A 257 15.95 -26.83 -10.12
C PHE A 257 14.42 -26.91 -10.31
N ALA A 258 13.69 -26.84 -9.19
CA ALA A 258 12.52 -26.00 -9.21
C ALA A 258 12.96 -24.59 -9.62
N SER A 259 12.20 -23.91 -10.48
CA SER A 259 12.38 -22.47 -10.74
C SER A 259 12.54 -21.75 -9.41
N SER A 260 13.54 -20.88 -9.27
CA SER A 260 14.19 -20.54 -7.98
C SER A 260 13.38 -19.71 -6.98
N HIS A 261 12.05 -19.76 -7.09
CA HIS A 261 11.13 -19.59 -5.97
C HIS A 261 11.63 -20.38 -4.75
N GLY A 262 11.47 -19.78 -3.57
CA GLY A 262 11.64 -20.50 -2.31
C GLY A 262 10.60 -21.61 -2.12
N PRO A 263 10.62 -22.35 -1.00
CA PRO A 263 9.36 -22.89 -0.47
C PRO A 263 8.32 -21.76 -0.47
N ILE A 264 7.26 -21.88 -1.29
CA ILE A 264 6.35 -20.78 -1.64
C ILE A 264 5.82 -20.15 -0.34
N PRO A 265 6.26 -18.96 0.09
CA PRO A 265 6.07 -18.48 1.46
C PRO A 265 4.61 -18.62 1.92
N ARG A 266 4.32 -19.43 2.98
CA ARG A 266 2.90 -19.78 3.31
C ARG A 266 2.07 -18.53 3.58
N PHE A 267 2.70 -17.41 3.89
CA PHE A 267 2.07 -16.12 4.08
C PHE A 267 2.83 -15.05 3.29
N TYR A 268 2.08 -14.18 2.65
CA TYR A 268 2.49 -12.93 2.06
C TYR A 268 1.76 -11.82 2.79
N THR A 269 2.48 -10.75 3.10
CA THR A 269 1.90 -9.43 3.34
C THR A 269 1.95 -8.67 2.02
N PHE A 270 1.58 -7.40 2.05
CA PHE A 270 1.88 -6.45 1.00
C PHE A 270 2.85 -5.41 1.55
N ASP A 271 3.73 -4.89 0.70
CA ASP A 271 4.50 -3.69 1.02
C ASP A 271 3.86 -2.45 0.43
N VAL A 272 4.00 -1.33 1.14
CA VAL A 272 4.00 0.01 0.55
C VAL A 272 5.40 0.27 -0.05
N VAL A 273 5.80 -0.58 -1.00
CA VAL A 273 7.05 -0.55 -1.78
C VAL A 273 8.39 -0.77 -1.03
N ASN A 274 8.76 0.01 0.00
CA ASN A 274 10.09 -0.03 0.65
C ASN A 274 10.08 0.49 2.11
N GLU A 275 11.00 0.00 2.96
CA GLU A 275 11.34 0.51 4.30
C GLU A 275 12.87 0.35 4.54
N PHE A 276 13.49 1.19 5.39
CA PHE A 276 14.96 1.22 5.62
C PHE A 276 15.35 1.46 7.10
N PRO A 277 16.52 1.00 7.56
CA PRO A 277 17.00 1.24 8.93
C PRO A 277 17.52 2.67 9.12
N HIS A 278 17.31 3.22 10.33
CA HIS A 278 17.64 4.60 10.69
C HIS A 278 18.15 4.68 12.14
N ASP A 279 18.83 5.77 12.51
CA ASP A 279 19.46 5.97 13.82
C ASP A 279 18.46 6.60 14.81
N PRO A 280 18.07 5.92 15.91
CA PRO A 280 17.06 6.43 16.83
C PRO A 280 17.51 7.62 17.69
N GLU A 281 18.80 7.97 17.74
CA GLU A 281 19.30 9.20 18.37
C GLU A 281 19.26 10.41 17.40
N ALA A 282 18.79 10.21 16.17
CA ALA A 282 18.75 11.21 15.12
C ALA A 282 17.44 11.99 15.10
N PHE A 283 17.39 13.07 15.88
CA PHE A 283 16.43 14.14 15.63
C PHE A 283 16.75 14.76 14.26
N THR A 284 16.00 14.40 13.22
CA THR A 284 16.41 14.52 11.81
C THR A 284 15.66 15.63 11.11
N GLU A 285 16.38 16.65 10.62
CA GLU A 285 15.81 17.89 10.08
C GLU A 285 16.14 18.12 8.59
N GLY A 286 16.77 17.15 7.93
CA GLY A 286 17.06 17.22 6.49
C GLY A 286 17.68 15.93 5.98
N LEU A 287 17.07 15.29 4.97
CA LEU A 287 17.42 13.94 4.54
C LEU A 287 17.42 13.77 3.01
N LEU A 288 18.61 13.67 2.42
CA LEU A 288 18.82 13.64 0.98
C LEU A 288 19.29 12.28 0.49
N TYR A 289 18.61 11.67 -0.50
CA TYR A 289 19.14 10.50 -1.19
C TYR A 289 19.98 10.91 -2.41
N VAL A 290 21.29 10.70 -2.34
CA VAL A 290 22.25 11.18 -3.36
C VAL A 290 22.72 10.12 -4.34
N GLY A 291 21.96 9.03 -4.46
CA GLY A 291 22.27 7.87 -5.30
C GLY A 291 23.20 6.85 -4.64
N ASN A 292 23.42 5.72 -5.32
CA ASN A 292 24.36 4.65 -4.93
C ASN A 292 24.22 4.18 -3.46
N GLY A 293 23.00 4.14 -2.91
CA GLY A 293 22.77 3.73 -1.51
C GLY A 293 23.28 4.74 -0.47
N THR A 294 23.64 5.97 -0.84
CA THR A 294 24.08 7.00 0.11
C THR A 294 22.95 7.98 0.46
N LEU A 295 22.77 8.21 1.75
CA LEU A 295 22.06 9.35 2.32
C LEU A 295 23.05 10.44 2.78
N LEU A 296 22.64 11.71 2.68
CA LEU A 296 23.23 12.82 3.44
C LEU A 296 22.17 13.37 4.39
N GLU A 297 22.55 13.65 5.64
CA GLU A 297 21.60 13.90 6.72
C GLU A 297 22.05 15.02 7.66
N SER A 298 21.09 15.80 8.16
CA SER A 298 21.23 16.83 9.19
C SER A 298 20.51 16.41 10.47
N THR A 299 21.13 16.63 11.63
CA THR A 299 20.49 16.38 12.93
C THR A 299 20.43 17.60 13.83
N GLY A 300 19.26 17.83 14.44
CA GLY A 300 18.90 18.98 15.26
C GLY A 300 18.81 18.68 16.75
N LEU A 301 19.92 18.82 17.48
CA LEU A 301 19.93 18.82 18.95
C LEU A 301 21.08 19.68 19.48
N TYR A 302 20.81 20.60 20.41
CA TYR A 302 21.88 21.39 21.04
C TYR A 302 22.92 20.48 21.70
N GLY A 303 24.21 20.73 21.42
CA GLY A 303 25.32 19.89 21.88
C GLY A 303 25.56 18.60 21.09
N LYS A 304 24.56 18.07 20.37
CA LYS A 304 24.63 16.81 19.59
C LYS A 304 24.56 16.98 18.06
N SER A 305 24.15 18.15 17.55
CA SER A 305 23.83 18.35 16.13
C SER A 305 24.98 18.00 15.18
N THR A 306 24.68 17.30 14.09
CA THR A 306 25.66 16.88 13.08
C THR A 306 25.19 17.15 11.66
N VAL A 307 26.13 17.18 10.72
CA VAL A 307 25.87 16.82 9.32
C VAL A 307 26.64 15.53 9.03
N ARG A 308 26.02 14.57 8.33
CA ARG A 308 26.58 13.22 8.19
C ARG A 308 26.25 12.53 6.88
N LYS A 309 27.07 11.54 6.52
CA LYS A 309 26.88 10.61 5.41
C LYS A 309 26.48 9.26 5.98
N VAL A 310 25.37 8.70 5.52
CA VAL A 310 24.80 7.44 6.03
C VAL A 310 24.62 6.46 4.87
N ASP A 311 24.96 5.19 5.10
CA ASP A 311 24.61 4.11 4.17
C ASP A 311 23.12 3.73 4.34
N LEU A 312 22.34 3.84 3.27
CA LEU A 312 20.89 3.62 3.25
C LEU A 312 20.48 2.18 3.61
N GLN A 313 21.34 1.20 3.33
CA GLN A 313 21.02 -0.21 3.52
C GLN A 313 21.29 -0.69 4.95
N SER A 314 22.25 -0.08 5.64
CA SER A 314 22.70 -0.47 6.99
C SER A 314 22.45 0.57 8.07
N GLY A 315 22.00 1.79 7.72
CA GLY A 315 21.84 2.91 8.65
C GLY A 315 23.16 3.42 9.23
N LYS A 316 24.31 2.98 8.70
CA LYS A 316 25.62 3.26 9.26
C LYS A 316 26.07 4.67 8.88
N VAL A 317 26.33 5.51 9.89
CA VAL A 317 27.10 6.75 9.73
C VAL A 317 28.53 6.42 9.29
N GLU A 318 28.87 6.78 8.04
CA GLU A 318 30.21 6.60 7.49
C GLU A 318 31.14 7.77 7.82
N LEU A 319 30.58 8.99 7.76
CA LEU A 319 31.27 10.25 8.03
C LEU A 319 30.31 11.17 8.78
N SER A 320 30.84 11.96 9.71
CA SER A 320 30.05 12.98 10.44
C SER A 320 30.90 14.17 10.84
N TYR A 321 30.30 15.35 10.82
CA TYR A 321 30.85 16.59 11.36
C TYR A 321 29.89 17.15 12.43
N THR A 322 30.37 17.27 13.67
CA THR A 322 29.58 17.83 14.78
C THR A 322 29.61 19.36 14.77
N MET A 323 28.45 19.98 14.92
CA MET A 323 28.32 21.44 15.02
C MET A 323 28.83 21.95 16.38
N LYS A 324 29.04 23.27 16.50
CA LYS A 324 29.36 23.87 17.81
C LYS A 324 28.15 23.73 18.74
N LYS A 325 28.39 23.39 20.02
CA LYS A 325 27.35 23.04 21.00
C LYS A 325 26.15 23.99 21.18
N TYR A 326 26.28 25.26 20.79
CA TYR A 326 25.23 26.28 20.88
C TYR A 326 24.42 26.43 19.57
N LEU A 327 24.67 25.57 18.59
CA LEU A 327 23.93 25.49 17.34
C LEU A 327 23.04 24.23 17.37
N PHE A 328 21.89 24.35 16.74
CA PHE A 328 20.97 23.27 16.42
C PHE A 328 20.99 23.13 14.89
N GLY A 329 21.15 21.91 14.36
CA GLY A 329 21.22 21.64 12.92
C GLY A 329 19.84 21.51 12.29
N GLU A 330 19.67 22.09 11.10
CA GLU A 330 18.38 22.17 10.40
C GLU A 330 18.51 21.73 8.93
N GLY A 331 17.46 21.94 8.14
CA GLY A 331 17.31 21.72 6.70
C GLY A 331 18.59 21.64 5.87
N LEU A 332 18.67 20.57 5.07
CA LEU A 332 19.85 20.18 4.32
C LEU A 332 19.57 20.18 2.81
N THR A 333 20.44 20.78 1.99
CA THR A 333 20.38 20.56 0.53
C THR A 333 21.75 20.50 -0.14
N LEU A 334 21.84 19.80 -1.26
CA LEU A 334 23.08 19.54 -1.99
C LEU A 334 23.10 20.28 -3.33
N PHE A 335 23.94 21.32 -3.44
CA PHE A 335 24.11 22.07 -4.69
C PHE A 335 25.50 21.82 -5.29
N GLY A 336 25.55 20.95 -6.31
CA GLY A 336 26.79 20.46 -6.90
C GLY A 336 27.60 19.64 -5.90
N ASP A 337 28.83 20.07 -5.61
CA ASP A 337 29.71 19.40 -4.64
C ASP A 337 29.63 19.98 -3.21
N ARG A 338 28.73 20.94 -2.99
CA ARG A 338 28.59 21.69 -1.73
C ARG A 338 27.28 21.32 -1.05
N LEU A 339 27.39 20.85 0.19
CA LEU A 339 26.28 20.52 1.07
C LEU A 339 25.99 21.72 1.98
N PHE A 340 24.72 22.17 2.01
CA PHE A 340 24.25 23.32 2.76
C PHE A 340 23.34 22.88 3.89
N GLN A 341 23.62 23.33 5.11
CA GLN A 341 22.87 23.02 6.32
C GLN A 341 22.42 24.32 6.99
N LEU A 342 21.14 24.43 7.35
CA LEU A 342 20.62 25.53 8.18
C LEU A 342 21.04 25.37 9.65
N ALA A 343 20.76 26.38 10.46
CA ALA A 343 20.89 26.28 11.91
C ALA A 343 19.81 27.11 12.65
N PHE A 344 18.92 26.42 13.36
CA PHE A 344 17.71 26.96 14.00
C PHE A 344 17.99 28.15 14.93
N SER A 345 17.04 29.08 14.99
CA SER A 345 17.12 30.32 15.77
C SER A 345 18.33 31.19 15.40
N THR A 346 18.89 30.97 14.22
CA THR A 346 19.96 31.79 13.64
C THR A 346 19.69 32.04 12.17
N ARG A 347 20.29 33.09 11.61
CA ARG A 347 20.25 33.35 10.17
C ARG A 347 21.39 32.67 9.41
N ALA A 348 21.94 31.57 9.92
CA ALA A 348 23.16 30.95 9.41
C ALA A 348 22.90 29.75 8.50
N VAL A 349 23.60 29.72 7.36
CA VAL A 349 23.81 28.48 6.59
C VAL A 349 25.28 28.08 6.73
N PHE A 350 25.55 26.81 6.96
CA PHE A 350 26.90 26.25 6.93
C PHE A 350 27.11 25.42 5.67
N VAL A 351 28.32 25.49 5.13
CA VAL A 351 28.67 24.83 3.86
C VAL A 351 29.77 23.82 4.10
N TYR A 352 29.56 22.61 3.60
CA TYR A 352 30.45 21.47 3.74
C TYR A 352 30.79 20.88 2.36
N ASP A 353 31.98 20.30 2.25
CA ASP A 353 32.36 19.42 1.15
C ASP A 353 31.55 18.11 1.23
N ARG A 354 30.88 17.71 0.14
CA ARG A 354 30.00 16.52 0.16
C ARG A 354 30.71 15.17 0.35
N TYR A 355 32.03 15.11 0.13
CA TYR A 355 32.80 13.87 0.12
C TYR A 355 33.50 13.59 1.45
N ASN A 356 33.92 14.64 2.15
CA ASN A 356 34.63 14.54 3.43
C ASN A 356 33.96 15.29 4.60
N LEU A 357 32.84 16.00 4.35
CA LEU A 357 32.07 16.78 5.33
C LEU A 357 32.88 17.85 6.09
N ARG A 358 34.08 18.20 5.61
CA ARG A 358 34.82 19.35 6.13
C ARG A 358 34.02 20.60 5.83
N LYS A 359 33.83 21.41 6.86
CA LYS A 359 33.25 22.75 6.72
C LYS A 359 34.16 23.64 5.87
N ILE A 360 33.62 24.14 4.77
CA ILE A 360 34.29 25.01 3.79
C ILE A 360 33.72 26.44 3.76
N GLY A 361 32.57 26.70 4.38
CA GLY A 361 31.98 28.05 4.36
C GLY A 361 30.86 28.31 5.37
N LYS A 362 30.36 29.55 5.33
CA LYS A 362 29.16 30.03 6.01
C LYS A 362 28.51 31.14 5.18
N PHE A 363 27.18 31.10 5.05
CA PHE A 363 26.36 32.21 4.53
C PHE A 363 25.39 32.74 5.60
N VAL A 364 24.70 33.84 5.26
CA VAL A 364 23.61 34.40 6.06
C VAL A 364 22.37 34.55 5.19
N HIS A 365 21.25 33.90 5.55
CA HIS A 365 20.01 33.93 4.76
C HIS A 365 19.09 35.09 5.17
N SER A 366 18.18 35.47 4.28
CA SER A 366 17.24 36.58 4.47
C SER A 366 15.88 36.19 5.07
N MET A 367 15.70 34.93 5.46
CA MET A 367 14.47 34.41 6.09
C MET A 367 14.33 34.89 7.55
N THR A 368 13.20 34.61 8.22
CA THR A 368 13.01 34.94 9.65
C THR A 368 13.78 33.97 10.55
N ASP A 369 13.59 32.67 10.32
CA ASP A 369 14.38 31.56 10.87
C ASP A 369 14.83 30.63 9.72
N GLY A 370 15.35 29.43 9.99
CA GLY A 370 15.69 28.46 8.95
C GLY A 370 15.22 27.05 9.33
N TRP A 371 14.28 26.51 8.54
CA TRP A 371 13.65 25.21 8.76
C TRP A 371 14.15 24.21 7.69
N GLY A 372 13.56 24.15 6.49
CA GLY A 372 13.97 23.24 5.41
C GLY A 372 14.72 23.89 4.23
N LEU A 373 15.40 23.09 3.41
CA LEU A 373 16.06 23.47 2.14
C LEU A 373 15.88 22.41 1.05
N ALA A 374 15.67 22.81 -0.20
CA ALA A 374 15.68 21.90 -1.37
C ALA A 374 16.34 22.57 -2.60
N THR A 375 16.53 21.87 -3.72
CA THR A 375 17.06 22.49 -4.96
C THR A 375 16.63 21.79 -6.26
N ASP A 376 16.38 22.57 -7.32
CA ASP A 376 16.21 22.07 -8.70
C ASP A 376 17.54 21.93 -9.47
N GLY A 377 18.68 22.14 -8.80
CA GLY A 377 20.01 22.24 -9.42
C GLY A 377 20.33 23.61 -10.03
N LYS A 378 19.42 24.60 -9.95
CA LYS A 378 19.64 25.99 -10.41
C LYS A 378 19.52 27.00 -9.28
N VAL A 379 18.52 26.82 -8.39
CA VAL A 379 18.23 27.67 -7.24
C VAL A 379 18.10 26.83 -5.98
N ILE A 380 18.29 27.44 -4.80
CA ILE A 380 18.00 26.78 -3.51
C ILE A 380 16.65 27.26 -3.00
N PHE A 381 15.71 26.34 -2.78
CA PHE A 381 14.46 26.59 -2.07
C PHE A 381 14.71 26.60 -0.57
N GLY A 382 13.91 27.35 0.20
CA GLY A 382 13.98 27.33 1.66
C GLY A 382 12.68 27.76 2.35
N SER A 383 12.50 27.29 3.57
CA SER A 383 11.36 27.57 4.45
C SER A 383 11.81 28.11 5.82
N ASP A 384 10.92 28.84 6.48
CA ASP A 384 11.13 29.45 7.81
C ASP A 384 9.93 29.27 8.75
N GLY A 385 9.19 28.17 8.58
CA GLY A 385 7.95 27.86 9.30
C GLY A 385 6.74 28.74 8.88
N THR A 386 6.96 29.85 8.19
CA THR A 386 5.87 30.67 7.64
C THR A 386 5.27 30.04 6.37
N SER A 387 4.21 30.66 5.85
CA SER A 387 3.65 30.35 4.53
C SER A 387 4.54 30.77 3.35
N THR A 388 5.77 31.25 3.57
CA THR A 388 6.66 31.72 2.50
C THR A 388 7.64 30.64 2.05
N LEU A 389 7.51 30.18 0.80
CA LEU A 389 8.58 29.48 0.10
C LEU A 389 9.54 30.51 -0.51
N TYR A 390 10.82 30.42 -0.15
CA TYR A 390 11.88 31.27 -0.68
C TYR A 390 12.60 30.58 -1.84
N GLN A 391 13.16 31.38 -2.75
CA GLN A 391 14.18 30.94 -3.71
C GLN A 391 15.44 31.78 -3.51
N PHE A 392 16.60 31.13 -3.45
CA PHE A 392 17.91 31.72 -3.23
C PHE A 392 18.86 31.48 -4.39
N ASP A 393 19.66 32.49 -4.70
CA ASP A 393 20.84 32.35 -5.55
C ASP A 393 21.92 31.51 -4.81
N PRO A 394 22.41 30.39 -5.37
CA PRO A 394 23.27 29.42 -4.68
C PRO A 394 24.74 29.85 -4.55
N VAL A 395 25.10 31.06 -5.00
CA VAL A 395 26.45 31.63 -4.91
C VAL A 395 26.51 32.75 -3.88
N THR A 396 25.47 33.61 -3.86
CA THR A 396 25.39 34.83 -3.04
C THR A 396 24.44 34.71 -1.85
N TRP A 397 23.58 33.70 -1.81
CA TRP A 397 22.54 33.50 -0.78
C TRP A 397 21.55 34.66 -0.61
N LYS A 398 21.41 35.48 -1.65
CA LYS A 398 20.32 36.47 -1.76
C LYS A 398 19.03 35.79 -2.18
N ALA A 399 17.91 36.15 -1.56
CA ALA A 399 16.59 35.73 -2.02
C ALA A 399 16.28 36.42 -3.36
N ILE A 400 15.96 35.63 -4.38
CA ILE A 400 15.60 36.08 -5.73
C ILE A 400 14.08 36.08 -5.95
N LYS A 401 13.35 35.23 -5.22
CA LYS A 401 11.89 35.13 -5.23
C LYS A 401 11.39 34.78 -3.82
N LYS A 402 10.17 35.23 -3.50
CA LYS A 402 9.34 34.72 -2.40
C LYS A 402 7.99 34.32 -2.99
N THR A 403 7.36 33.28 -2.48
CA THR A 403 6.06 32.81 -2.97
C THR A 403 5.24 32.25 -1.81
N THR A 404 4.04 32.77 -1.61
CA THR A 404 3.13 32.33 -0.55
C THR A 404 2.51 30.99 -0.91
N VAL A 405 2.67 29.99 -0.05
CA VAL A 405 2.17 28.62 -0.25
C VAL A 405 0.70 28.56 0.18
N LYS A 406 -0.16 28.07 -0.71
CA LYS A 406 -1.62 28.05 -0.52
C LYS A 406 -2.27 26.75 -0.98
N TYR A 407 -3.30 26.32 -0.25
CA TYR A 407 -4.22 25.26 -0.63
C TYR A 407 -5.66 25.78 -0.49
N ASN A 408 -6.40 25.85 -1.60
CA ASN A 408 -7.74 26.46 -1.66
C ASN A 408 -7.77 27.87 -1.03
N ASP A 409 -6.87 28.75 -1.51
CA ASP A 409 -6.60 30.13 -1.07
C ASP A 409 -6.13 30.34 0.39
N LEU A 410 -6.32 29.36 1.27
CA LEU A 410 -5.77 29.32 2.62
C LEU A 410 -4.25 29.12 2.59
N GLU A 411 -3.54 29.85 3.45
CA GLU A 411 -2.08 29.74 3.58
C GLU A 411 -1.66 28.55 4.42
N ILE A 412 -0.62 27.84 3.97
CA ILE A 412 -0.08 26.67 4.66
C ILE A 412 1.20 27.07 5.39
N PHE A 413 1.13 27.08 6.72
CA PHE A 413 2.23 27.33 7.64
C PHE A 413 2.92 26.02 8.04
N ASN A 414 3.90 26.09 8.94
CA ASN A 414 4.64 24.95 9.49
C ASN A 414 5.38 24.13 8.41
N LEU A 415 5.76 24.77 7.29
CA LEU A 415 6.59 24.16 6.25
C LEU A 415 8.00 23.91 6.81
N ASN A 416 8.29 22.66 7.18
CA ASN A 416 9.59 22.27 7.72
C ASN A 416 10.53 21.79 6.59
N GLU A 417 11.12 20.61 6.75
CA GLU A 417 11.99 19.93 5.81
C GLU A 417 11.37 19.86 4.39
N LEU A 418 12.23 20.05 3.39
CA LEU A 418 11.86 20.19 1.97
C LEU A 418 12.69 19.24 1.11
N GLU A 419 12.10 18.67 0.05
CA GLU A 419 12.82 17.95 -1.01
C GLU A 419 12.25 18.33 -2.39
N TYR A 420 13.07 18.32 -3.46
CA TYR A 420 12.63 18.66 -4.81
C TYR A 420 12.50 17.42 -5.70
N VAL A 421 11.29 17.14 -6.18
CA VAL A 421 10.99 15.92 -6.95
C VAL A 421 10.15 16.27 -8.18
N ASN A 422 10.64 15.89 -9.37
CA ASN A 422 9.90 15.93 -10.64
C ASN A 422 9.24 17.28 -11.02
N GLY A 423 9.77 18.41 -10.54
CA GLY A 423 9.21 19.75 -10.78
C GLY A 423 8.61 20.42 -9.55
N GLU A 424 8.39 19.66 -8.48
CA GLU A 424 7.64 20.06 -7.29
C GLU A 424 8.56 20.15 -6.07
N VAL A 425 8.21 21.02 -5.11
CA VAL A 425 8.80 21.00 -3.76
C VAL A 425 7.86 20.19 -2.86
N LEU A 426 8.34 19.06 -2.37
CA LEU A 426 7.72 18.34 -1.26
C LEU A 426 8.10 19.06 0.03
N ALA A 427 7.15 19.22 0.96
CA ALA A 427 7.38 19.86 2.25
C ALA A 427 6.67 19.09 3.37
N ASN A 428 7.42 18.69 4.40
CA ASN A 428 6.84 18.17 5.63
C ASN A 428 6.10 19.30 6.37
N VAL A 429 4.85 19.09 6.77
CA VAL A 429 4.08 20.08 7.54
C VAL A 429 4.12 19.72 9.03
N TRP A 430 4.92 20.47 9.79
CA TRP A 430 5.21 20.21 11.20
C TRP A 430 3.96 20.24 12.10
N GLU A 431 4.03 19.46 13.18
CA GLU A 431 2.91 18.99 14.02
C GLU A 431 1.89 18.05 13.32
N THR A 432 1.98 17.83 11.99
CA THR A 432 1.06 16.96 11.24
C THR A 432 1.75 15.75 10.62
N ASP A 433 0.95 14.74 10.26
CA ASP A 433 1.42 13.53 9.58
C ASP A 433 1.37 13.68 8.04
N CYS A 434 1.67 14.87 7.52
CA CYS A 434 1.38 15.25 6.13
C CYS A 434 2.60 15.84 5.40
N ILE A 435 2.81 15.40 4.15
CA ILE A 435 3.69 16.08 3.19
C ILE A 435 2.83 16.84 2.17
N ALA A 436 3.06 18.14 2.01
CA ALA A 436 2.49 18.94 0.93
C ALA A 436 3.36 18.80 -0.32
N ARG A 437 2.75 18.56 -1.49
CA ARG A 437 3.42 18.68 -2.80
C ARG A 437 3.12 20.05 -3.39
N ILE A 438 4.12 20.91 -3.55
CA ILE A 438 3.98 22.35 -3.84
C ILE A 438 4.54 22.68 -5.22
N SER A 439 3.80 23.47 -6.00
CA SER A 439 4.32 24.17 -7.18
C SER A 439 5.26 25.32 -6.75
N PRO A 440 6.58 25.27 -7.03
CA PRO A 440 7.51 26.34 -6.65
C PRO A 440 7.28 27.64 -7.45
N ASP A 441 6.54 27.57 -8.56
CA ASP A 441 6.25 28.73 -9.38
C ASP A 441 5.04 29.53 -8.91
N SER A 442 3.96 28.84 -8.47
CA SER A 442 2.72 29.48 -8.03
C SER A 442 2.47 29.44 -6.53
N GLY A 443 3.20 28.62 -5.76
CA GLY A 443 2.93 28.34 -4.35
C GLY A 443 1.74 27.40 -4.11
N SER A 444 1.07 26.93 -5.17
CA SER A 444 -0.11 26.07 -5.05
C SER A 444 0.27 24.68 -4.53
N VAL A 445 -0.37 24.23 -3.45
CA VAL A 445 -0.31 22.82 -3.03
C VAL A 445 -1.13 21.99 -4.01
N LEU A 446 -0.46 21.08 -4.70
CA LEU A 446 -0.98 20.22 -5.77
C LEU A 446 -1.65 18.96 -5.22
N SER A 447 -1.11 18.38 -4.14
CA SER A 447 -1.66 17.21 -3.45
C SER A 447 -0.98 16.99 -2.10
N TRP A 448 -1.48 16.02 -1.32
CA TRP A 448 -1.02 15.67 0.02
C TRP A 448 -0.63 14.19 0.10
N ILE A 449 0.46 13.88 0.79
CA ILE A 449 0.85 12.51 1.19
C ILE A 449 0.57 12.36 2.68
N LEU A 450 -0.22 11.35 3.09
CA LEU A 450 -0.76 11.24 4.44
C LEU A 450 -0.11 10.06 5.22
N LEU A 451 0.93 10.35 5.98
CA LEU A 451 1.74 9.40 6.75
C LEU A 451 1.10 8.95 8.08
N HIS A 452 -0.12 9.39 8.37
CA HIS A 452 -0.85 9.06 9.60
C HIS A 452 -1.10 7.55 9.82
N GLU A 453 -0.97 6.70 8.80
CA GLU A 453 -0.96 5.23 8.99
C GLU A 453 0.42 4.72 9.40
N LEU A 454 1.51 5.29 8.84
CA LEU A 454 2.88 5.02 9.25
C LEU A 454 3.13 5.44 10.71
N ARG A 455 2.78 6.68 11.11
CA ARG A 455 2.92 7.14 12.52
C ARG A 455 2.09 6.29 13.47
N ARG A 456 0.84 5.98 13.11
CA ARG A 456 -0.01 5.06 13.90
C ARG A 456 0.55 3.64 13.96
N ASN A 457 1.40 3.20 13.04
CA ASN A 457 2.04 1.89 13.12
C ASN A 457 3.31 1.94 13.98
N LEU A 458 4.18 2.95 13.79
CA LEU A 458 5.37 3.19 14.61
C LEU A 458 5.04 3.27 16.12
N LEU A 459 3.99 4.01 16.48
CA LEU A 459 3.49 4.13 17.85
C LEU A 459 2.94 2.81 18.44
N LYS A 460 2.54 1.84 17.60
CA LYS A 460 2.08 0.51 18.06
C LYS A 460 3.22 -0.50 18.20
N SER A 461 4.31 -0.33 17.46
CA SER A 461 5.55 -1.12 17.63
C SER A 461 6.35 -0.77 18.89
N GLY A 462 5.92 0.24 19.66
CA GLY A 462 6.61 0.67 20.88
C GLY A 462 7.82 1.57 20.63
N HIS A 463 8.02 2.03 19.39
CA HIS A 463 9.01 3.06 19.08
C HIS A 463 8.51 4.43 19.56
N THR A 464 9.37 5.17 20.24
CA THR A 464 9.14 6.60 20.52
C THR A 464 9.24 7.38 19.21
N VAL A 465 8.11 7.89 18.72
CA VAL A 465 8.10 8.92 17.68
C VAL A 465 8.40 10.25 18.38
N SER A 466 9.56 10.83 18.07
CA SER A 466 9.94 12.20 18.43
C SER A 466 9.18 13.22 17.58
#